data_AF-A0A2E0QIF2-F1
#
_entry.id   AF-A0A2E0QIF2-F1
#
_cell.length_a   1.000
_cell.length_b   1.000
_cell.length_c   1.000
_cell.angle_alpha   90.00
_cell.angle_beta   90.00
_cell.angle_gamma   90.00
#
_symmetry.space_group_name_H-M   'P 1'
#
loop_
_entity.id
_entity.type
_entity.pdbx_description
1 polymer ?
#
loop_
_entity_poly.entity_id
_entity_poly.type
_entity_poly.pdbx_seq_one_letter_code
_entity_poly.pdbx_strand_id
1 'polypeptide(L)'
;MSEQDDVSKIQKRYSLTLLNPSSHYISLVISIAVAGVMAAFVSVTYLNSGDVIFPVLSVVGVLVGTQFLDILFSRHKEYSKSLHVSLFGNGLFFVSTLIGFGAMMLFAKDNLDLFYVTIGMFVFASFRIGIFTTILGASLKKAWGVAFIQPVAMYLVLIPPTMWIDSLTNPMALLFGAAFLGLATGWSYFTDRAGRPAVDSTHELIQAYVTSASKNDPTEMEQIIERKAKPSTVSTTQIKFQSNDKQVMFSMVLPDIHPGPFHPVGGSNIPYLIYKNMDSTAMVMHSISNHDLNLPSQEEVNNYLTSISDSEVLRNGVGCTEPVTVQINNARAGGLLFDKTALLFLSLSPHGMEDLTMDIRTQIEQFAKNRNFEQVMIVDTHN
;
A
#
# COMPACT_ATOMS: atom_id res chain seq x y z
N MET A 1 25.47 -20.02 -23.99
CA MET A 1 24.69 -18.92 -23.39
C MET A 1 23.98 -19.52 -22.19
N SER A 2 24.38 -19.17 -20.97
CA SER A 2 23.67 -19.61 -19.77
C SER A 2 22.30 -18.94 -19.77
N GLU A 3 21.23 -19.73 -19.74
CA GLU A 3 19.88 -19.21 -19.48
C GLU A 3 19.92 -18.42 -18.19
N GLN A 4 19.66 -17.11 -18.28
CA GLN A 4 19.45 -16.29 -17.10
C GLN A 4 18.15 -16.75 -16.44
N ASP A 5 18.31 -17.36 -15.26
CA ASP A 5 17.28 -17.76 -14.30
C ASP A 5 16.22 -16.65 -14.15
N ASP A 6 14.96 -17.00 -14.37
CA ASP A 6 13.83 -16.06 -14.31
C ASP A 6 13.70 -15.40 -12.93
N VAL A 7 14.13 -16.07 -11.85
CA VAL A 7 14.20 -15.50 -10.49
C VAL A 7 15.18 -14.32 -10.44
N SER A 8 16.33 -14.44 -11.11
CA SER A 8 17.33 -13.38 -11.17
C SER A 8 16.87 -12.18 -12.01
N LYS A 9 16.02 -12.39 -13.04
CA LYS A 9 15.37 -11.31 -13.80
C LYS A 9 14.33 -10.56 -12.97
N ILE A 10 13.56 -11.29 -12.15
CA ILE A 10 12.59 -10.72 -11.21
C ILE A 10 13.33 -9.82 -10.21
N GLN A 11 14.35 -10.32 -9.52
CA GLN A 11 15.13 -9.52 -8.57
C GLN A 11 15.73 -8.25 -9.18
N LYS A 12 16.30 -8.34 -10.39
CA LYS A 12 16.82 -7.15 -11.11
C LYS A 12 15.73 -6.15 -11.52
N ARG A 13 14.52 -6.61 -11.85
CA ARG A 13 13.38 -5.71 -12.13
C ARG A 13 12.95 -4.96 -10.87
N TYR A 14 12.95 -5.61 -9.72
CA TYR A 14 12.55 -4.98 -8.46
C TYR A 14 13.67 -4.17 -7.77
N SER A 15 14.95 -4.34 -8.12
CA SER A 15 16.03 -3.53 -7.53
C SER A 15 15.90 -2.03 -7.83
N LEU A 16 15.29 -1.66 -8.96
CA LEU A 16 15.01 -0.26 -9.29
C LEU A 16 13.87 0.34 -8.45
N THR A 17 12.97 -0.49 -7.91
CA THR A 17 11.90 -0.02 -7.00
C THR A 17 12.41 0.38 -5.61
N LEU A 18 13.67 0.04 -5.28
CA LEU A 18 14.35 0.45 -4.05
C LEU A 18 14.99 1.85 -4.17
N LEU A 19 15.21 2.37 -5.38
CA LEU A 19 15.61 3.77 -5.64
C LEU A 19 14.38 4.68 -5.58
N ASN A 20 13.64 4.60 -4.48
CA ASN A 20 12.49 5.45 -4.24
C ASN A 20 12.97 6.68 -3.46
N PRO A 21 12.44 7.90 -3.68
CA PRO A 21 12.49 8.99 -2.69
C PRO A 21 11.76 8.61 -1.38
N SER A 22 12.03 7.44 -0.80
CA SER A 22 11.44 6.94 0.44
C SER A 22 12.08 7.57 1.68
N SER A 23 13.25 8.19 1.53
CA SER A 23 13.90 8.95 2.60
C SER A 23 13.31 10.34 2.69
N HIS A 24 12.75 10.66 3.86
CA HIS A 24 12.21 11.96 4.19
C HIS A 24 13.28 13.08 4.12
N TYR A 25 14.55 12.76 4.42
CA TYR A 25 15.67 13.68 4.25
C TYR A 25 15.92 14.05 2.78
N ILE A 26 15.87 13.06 1.88
CA ILE A 26 16.01 13.31 0.44
C ILE A 26 14.88 14.22 -0.05
N SER A 27 13.65 13.97 0.42
CA SER A 27 12.50 14.80 0.03
C SER A 27 12.62 16.24 0.53
N LEU A 28 13.13 16.45 1.75
CA LEU A 28 13.41 17.79 2.25
C LEU A 28 14.47 18.50 1.42
N VAL A 29 15.59 17.83 1.12
CA VAL A 29 16.69 18.42 0.34
C VAL A 29 16.23 18.80 -1.07
N ILE A 30 15.51 17.92 -1.75
CA ILE A 30 14.96 18.22 -3.08
C ILE A 30 13.93 19.34 -2.98
N SER A 31 13.08 19.36 -1.94
CA SER A 31 12.08 20.42 -1.75
C SER A 31 12.74 21.79 -1.56
N ILE A 32 13.82 21.86 -0.76
CA ILE A 32 14.63 23.07 -0.58
C ILE A 32 15.27 23.50 -1.90
N ALA A 33 15.86 22.57 -2.65
CA ALA A 33 16.48 22.87 -3.93
C ALA A 33 15.46 23.40 -4.95
N VAL A 34 14.31 22.74 -5.08
CA VAL A 34 13.23 23.16 -5.99
C VAL A 34 12.68 24.53 -5.59
N ALA A 35 12.40 24.75 -4.31
CA ALA A 35 11.90 26.03 -3.82
C ALA A 35 12.92 27.17 -4.00
N GLY A 36 14.21 26.89 -3.76
CA GLY A 36 15.29 27.85 -3.97
C GLY A 36 15.47 28.21 -5.45
N VAL A 37 15.49 27.22 -6.34
CA VAL A 37 15.56 27.46 -7.79
C VAL A 37 14.33 28.21 -8.29
N MET A 38 13.14 27.85 -7.82
CA MET A 38 11.90 28.57 -8.13
C MET A 38 11.98 30.03 -7.69
N ALA A 39 12.40 30.29 -6.45
CA ALA A 39 12.53 31.65 -5.94
C ALA A 39 13.53 32.47 -6.77
N ALA A 40 14.71 31.90 -7.07
CA ALA A 40 15.70 32.56 -7.91
C ALA A 40 15.18 32.84 -9.32
N PHE A 41 14.51 31.86 -9.91
CA PHE A 41 13.92 31.99 -11.23
C PHE A 41 12.88 33.12 -11.27
N VAL A 42 11.95 33.15 -10.31
CA VAL A 42 10.93 34.20 -10.22
C VAL A 42 11.55 35.57 -9.99
N SER A 43 12.56 35.70 -9.11
CA SER A 43 13.25 36.96 -8.86
C SER A 43 13.95 37.52 -10.10
N VAL A 44 14.65 36.67 -10.86
CA VAL A 44 15.37 37.11 -12.07
C VAL A 44 14.40 37.41 -13.21
N THR A 45 13.39 36.58 -13.42
CA THR A 45 12.56 36.64 -14.64
C THR A 45 11.28 37.45 -14.47
N TYR A 46 10.48 37.18 -13.45
CA TYR A 46 9.19 37.86 -13.23
C TYR A 46 9.38 39.23 -12.59
N LEU A 47 10.34 39.36 -11.66
CA LEU A 47 10.57 40.60 -10.90
C LEU A 47 11.69 41.46 -11.49
N ASN A 48 12.49 40.94 -12.42
CA ASN A 48 13.69 41.61 -12.95
C ASN A 48 14.61 42.17 -11.84
N SER A 49 14.70 41.48 -10.70
CA SER A 49 15.47 41.88 -9.54
C SER A 49 16.92 41.43 -9.66
N GLY A 50 17.87 42.33 -9.32
CA GLY A 50 19.27 41.97 -9.14
C GLY A 50 19.56 41.25 -7.82
N ASP A 51 18.65 41.33 -6.84
CA ASP A 51 18.76 40.59 -5.58
C ASP A 51 17.96 39.28 -5.66
N VAL A 52 18.71 38.18 -5.67
CA VAL A 52 18.21 36.80 -5.71
C VAL A 52 18.41 36.11 -4.36
N ILE A 53 19.40 36.53 -3.58
CA ILE A 53 19.81 35.83 -2.36
C ILE A 53 18.74 35.98 -1.29
N PHE A 54 18.23 37.19 -1.08
CA PHE A 54 17.24 37.45 -0.04
C PHE A 54 15.91 36.70 -0.29
N PRO A 55 15.29 36.73 -1.49
CA PRO A 55 14.09 35.95 -1.77
C PRO A 55 14.30 34.44 -1.61
N VAL A 56 15.43 33.90 -2.08
CA VAL A 56 15.76 32.47 -1.94
C VAL A 56 15.84 32.05 -0.48
N LEU A 57 16.61 32.77 0.33
CA LEU A 57 16.74 32.46 1.77
C LEU A 57 15.41 32.60 2.51
N SER A 58 14.60 33.60 2.15
CA SER A 58 13.29 33.82 2.77
C SER A 58 12.31 32.69 2.44
N VAL A 59 12.23 32.28 1.17
CA VAL A 59 11.37 31.18 0.73
C VAL A 59 11.79 29.86 1.37
N VAL A 60 13.10 29.57 1.43
CA VAL A 60 13.64 28.38 2.10
C VAL A 60 13.34 28.41 3.61
N GLY A 61 13.51 29.56 4.26
CA GLY A 61 13.19 29.74 5.68
C GLY A 61 11.71 29.47 5.97
N VAL A 62 10.80 30.00 5.15
CA VAL A 62 9.36 29.75 5.26
C VAL A 62 9.03 28.27 5.02
N LEU A 63 9.62 27.64 4.01
CA LEU A 63 9.43 26.21 3.74
C LEU A 63 9.82 25.38 4.97
N VAL A 64 11.01 25.62 5.54
CA VAL A 64 11.47 24.88 6.73
C VAL A 64 10.57 25.15 7.93
N GLY A 65 10.17 26.41 8.16
CA GLY A 65 9.29 26.76 9.27
C GLY A 65 7.89 26.13 9.17
N THR A 66 7.30 26.13 7.98
CA THR A 66 5.95 25.59 7.74
C THR A 66 5.90 24.07 7.79
N GLN A 67 7.01 23.37 7.50
CA GLN A 67 7.12 21.90 7.69
C GLN A 67 6.85 21.47 9.14
N PHE A 68 7.29 22.26 10.13
CA PHE A 68 7.00 21.95 11.54
C PHE A 68 5.53 22.13 11.89
N LEU A 69 4.82 23.05 11.23
CA LEU A 69 3.40 23.28 11.44
C LEU A 69 2.55 22.14 10.89
N ASP A 70 2.90 21.60 9.72
CA ASP A 70 2.16 20.51 9.09
C ASP A 70 2.08 19.23 9.95
N ILE A 71 3.11 18.97 10.76
CA ILE A 71 3.12 17.86 11.73
C ILE A 71 1.97 17.98 12.73
N LEU A 72 1.65 19.19 13.16
CA LEU A 72 0.61 19.45 14.17
C LEU A 72 -0.80 19.14 13.65
N PHE A 73 -0.99 19.17 12.33
CA PHE A 73 -2.30 19.00 11.71
C PHE A 73 -2.54 17.61 11.10
N SER A 74 -1.52 16.75 11.04
CA SER A 74 -1.65 15.40 10.50
C SER A 74 -2.14 14.41 11.59
N ARG A 75 -3.11 13.54 11.24
CA ARG A 75 -3.80 12.62 12.17
C ARG A 75 -2.87 11.68 12.94
N HIS A 76 -1.71 11.32 12.37
CA HIS A 76 -0.72 10.44 13.02
C HIS A 76 0.69 11.04 13.10
N LYS A 77 0.80 12.38 13.03
CA LYS A 77 2.11 13.09 13.01
C LYS A 77 3.08 12.53 11.95
N GLU A 78 2.56 12.21 10.76
CA GLU A 78 3.30 11.67 9.62
C GLU A 78 4.28 12.69 9.03
N TYR A 79 5.45 12.83 9.66
CA TYR A 79 6.46 13.80 9.25
C TYR A 79 6.96 13.56 7.82
N SER A 80 7.28 12.31 7.49
CA SER A 80 7.76 11.93 6.16
C SER A 80 6.78 12.30 5.05
N LYS A 81 5.48 12.06 5.27
CA LYS A 81 4.44 12.34 4.27
C LYS A 81 4.22 13.84 4.07
N SER A 82 4.28 14.63 5.13
CA SER A 82 4.24 16.10 5.02
C SER A 82 5.42 16.64 4.18
N LEU A 83 6.62 16.09 4.34
CA LEU A 83 7.79 16.48 3.54
C LEU A 83 7.59 16.18 2.04
N HIS A 84 7.01 15.04 1.69
CA HIS A 84 6.65 14.73 0.30
C HIS A 84 5.58 15.68 -0.25
N VAL A 85 4.55 16.01 0.54
CA VAL A 85 3.52 16.97 0.12
C VAL A 85 4.12 18.32 -0.23
N SER A 86 5.05 18.80 0.60
CA SER A 86 5.78 20.04 0.36
C SER A 86 6.65 19.94 -0.90
N LEU A 87 7.39 18.84 -1.08
CA LEU A 87 8.19 18.61 -2.29
C LEU A 87 7.36 18.69 -3.57
N PHE A 88 6.31 17.87 -3.68
CA PHE A 88 5.47 17.82 -4.89
C PHE A 88 4.72 19.14 -5.11
N GLY A 89 4.26 19.76 -4.03
CA GLY A 89 3.62 21.06 -4.09
C GLY A 89 4.53 22.18 -4.58
N ASN A 90 5.78 22.23 -4.11
CA ASN A 90 6.80 23.16 -4.62
C ASN A 90 7.15 22.87 -6.08
N GLY A 91 7.19 21.60 -6.48
CA GLY A 91 7.36 21.21 -7.88
C GLY A 91 6.23 21.73 -8.76
N LEU A 92 4.97 21.57 -8.35
CA LEU A 92 3.81 22.08 -9.07
C LEU A 92 3.80 23.61 -9.14
N PHE A 93 4.17 24.28 -8.05
CA PHE A 93 4.34 25.74 -8.05
C PHE A 93 5.40 26.14 -9.08
N PHE A 94 6.58 25.53 -9.04
CA PHE A 94 7.65 25.86 -9.97
C PHE A 94 7.26 25.61 -11.43
N VAL A 95 6.62 24.47 -11.73
CA VAL A 95 6.11 24.16 -13.07
C VAL A 95 5.16 25.25 -13.58
N SER A 96 4.26 25.79 -12.73
CA SER A 96 3.39 26.91 -13.11
C SER A 96 4.19 28.13 -13.57
N THR A 97 5.28 28.47 -12.86
CA THR A 97 6.16 29.59 -13.23
C THR A 97 6.93 29.32 -14.54
N LEU A 98 7.31 28.07 -14.80
CA LEU A 98 7.96 27.68 -16.06
C LEU A 98 6.98 27.72 -17.24
N ILE A 99 5.70 27.35 -17.01
CA ILE A 99 4.65 27.49 -18.02
C ILE A 99 4.47 28.95 -18.43
N GLY A 100 4.48 29.88 -17.47
CA GLY A 100 4.41 31.30 -17.79
C GLY A 100 5.59 31.79 -18.62
N PHE A 101 6.79 31.31 -18.31
CA PHE A 101 8.00 31.58 -19.11
C PHE A 101 7.92 31.02 -20.52
N GLY A 102 7.50 29.75 -20.66
CA GLY A 102 7.27 29.13 -21.96
C GLY A 102 6.19 29.86 -22.76
N ALA A 103 5.11 30.30 -22.12
CA ALA A 103 4.05 31.06 -22.76
C ALA A 103 4.55 32.43 -23.25
N MET A 104 5.40 33.13 -22.47
CA MET A 104 6.03 34.38 -22.92
C MET A 104 6.85 34.15 -24.19
N MET A 105 7.69 33.10 -24.22
CA MET A 105 8.49 32.76 -25.39
C MET A 105 7.64 32.39 -26.61
N LEU A 106 6.60 31.56 -26.42
CA LEU A 106 5.75 31.08 -27.51
C LEU A 106 4.86 32.17 -28.12
N PHE A 107 4.34 33.07 -27.29
CA PHE A 107 3.44 34.14 -27.71
C PHE A 107 4.15 35.49 -27.88
N ALA A 108 5.48 35.53 -27.77
CA ALA A 108 6.30 36.74 -27.85
C ALA A 108 5.76 37.91 -26.99
N LYS A 109 5.35 37.61 -25.76
CA LYS A 109 4.89 38.63 -24.82
C LYS A 109 6.08 39.45 -24.31
N ASP A 110 5.89 40.76 -24.17
CA ASP A 110 6.95 41.68 -23.73
C ASP A 110 7.35 41.48 -22.26
N ASN A 111 6.44 40.99 -21.42
CA ASN A 111 6.67 40.78 -19.99
C ASN A 111 6.00 39.51 -19.46
N LEU A 112 6.57 38.95 -18.40
CA LEU A 112 5.95 37.87 -17.63
C LEU A 112 4.87 38.41 -16.70
N ASP A 113 3.74 37.72 -16.69
CA ASP A 113 2.60 38.07 -15.83
C ASP A 113 2.68 37.29 -14.51
N LEU A 114 2.62 38.00 -13.38
CA LEU A 114 2.55 37.39 -12.05
C LEU A 114 1.35 36.43 -11.89
N PHE A 115 0.35 36.49 -12.77
CA PHE A 115 -0.70 35.48 -12.92
C PHE A 115 -0.18 34.05 -12.78
N TYR A 116 0.93 33.68 -13.44
CA TYR A 116 1.46 32.31 -13.38
C TYR A 116 2.08 31.94 -12.03
N VAL A 117 2.59 32.93 -11.30
CA VAL A 117 3.08 32.74 -9.92
C VAL A 117 1.89 32.61 -8.97
N THR A 118 0.88 33.48 -9.09
CA THR A 118 -0.35 33.41 -8.28
C THR A 118 -1.09 32.09 -8.50
N ILE A 119 -1.19 31.62 -9.75
CA ILE A 119 -1.78 30.31 -10.06
C ILE A 119 -0.96 29.17 -9.49
N GLY A 120 0.38 29.24 -9.53
CA GLY A 120 1.23 28.23 -8.92
C GLY A 120 0.97 28.07 -7.42
N MET A 121 0.75 29.20 -6.72
CA MET A 121 0.34 29.20 -5.31
C MET A 121 -1.02 28.49 -5.11
N PHE A 122 -2.02 28.78 -5.95
CA PHE A 122 -3.33 28.11 -5.87
C PHE A 122 -3.25 26.63 -6.21
N VAL A 123 -2.51 26.23 -7.24
CA VAL A 123 -2.31 24.83 -7.62
C VAL A 123 -1.64 24.06 -6.47
N PHE A 124 -0.64 24.65 -5.82
CA PHE A 124 -0.02 24.07 -4.63
C PHE A 124 -1.06 23.91 -3.50
N ALA A 125 -1.84 24.94 -3.17
CA ALA A 125 -2.89 24.83 -2.16
C ALA A 125 -3.93 23.74 -2.51
N SER A 126 -4.39 23.67 -3.76
CA SER A 126 -5.31 22.64 -4.25
C SER A 126 -4.76 21.23 -4.12
N PHE A 127 -3.49 21.03 -4.50
CA PHE A 127 -2.81 19.75 -4.30
C PHE A 127 -2.78 19.35 -2.83
N ARG A 128 -2.48 20.30 -1.93
CA ARG A 128 -2.48 20.05 -0.49
C ARG A 128 -3.86 19.64 0.00
N ILE A 129 -4.96 20.27 -0.44
CA ILE A 129 -6.32 19.84 -0.05
C ILE A 129 -6.51 18.34 -0.34
N GLY A 130 -6.19 17.89 -1.56
CA GLY A 130 -6.32 16.50 -1.98
C GLY A 130 -5.53 15.52 -1.09
N ILE A 131 -4.26 15.81 -0.84
CA ILE A 131 -3.40 14.93 -0.04
C ILE A 131 -3.75 14.97 1.45
N PHE A 132 -4.09 16.13 1.99
CA PHE A 132 -4.47 16.26 3.40
C PHE A 132 -5.73 15.47 3.72
N THR A 133 -6.71 15.43 2.80
CA THR A 133 -7.92 14.62 2.99
C THR A 133 -7.68 13.13 2.78
N THR A 134 -6.89 12.74 1.76
CA THR A 134 -6.73 11.34 1.38
C THR A 134 -5.73 10.58 2.23
N ILE A 135 -4.54 11.15 2.46
CA ILE A 135 -3.41 10.44 3.08
C ILE A 135 -3.17 10.91 4.51
N LEU A 136 -3.28 12.22 4.80
CA LEU A 136 -2.95 12.76 6.14
C LEU A 136 -4.15 12.77 7.11
N GLY A 137 -5.33 12.36 6.65
CA GLY A 137 -6.53 12.19 7.48
C GLY A 137 -7.13 13.46 8.05
N ALA A 138 -6.87 14.61 7.43
CA ALA A 138 -7.54 15.85 7.77
C ALA A 138 -8.95 15.86 7.21
N SER A 139 -9.93 16.32 8.00
CA SER A 139 -11.25 16.61 7.45
C SER A 139 -11.16 17.72 6.41
N LEU A 140 -12.06 17.75 5.44
CA LEU A 140 -12.04 18.76 4.37
C LEU A 140 -11.97 20.20 4.91
N LYS A 141 -12.66 20.49 6.03
CA LYS A 141 -12.59 21.80 6.71
C LYS A 141 -11.19 22.11 7.22
N LYS A 142 -10.52 21.13 7.85
CA LYS A 142 -9.13 21.29 8.33
C LYS A 142 -8.14 21.39 7.17
N ALA A 143 -8.34 20.58 6.12
CA ALA A 143 -7.50 20.60 4.93
C ALA A 143 -7.50 21.99 4.28
N TRP A 144 -8.66 22.64 4.15
CA TRP A 144 -8.76 24.03 3.70
C TRP A 144 -7.99 25.01 4.58
N GLY A 145 -8.04 24.86 5.90
CA GLY A 145 -7.30 25.74 6.82
C GLY A 145 -5.78 25.61 6.70
N VAL A 146 -5.28 24.39 6.48
CA VAL A 146 -3.83 24.10 6.48
C VAL A 146 -3.21 24.23 5.09
N ALA A 147 -3.97 23.94 4.03
CA ALA A 147 -3.48 23.91 2.65
C ALA A 147 -2.87 25.25 2.20
N PHE A 148 -3.39 26.38 2.66
CA PHE A 148 -2.87 27.70 2.26
C PHE A 148 -1.60 28.13 2.99
N ILE A 149 -1.33 27.60 4.19
CA ILE A 149 -0.28 28.12 5.09
C ILE A 149 1.07 28.23 4.37
N GLN A 150 1.57 27.13 3.84
CA GLN A 150 2.86 27.10 3.15
C GLN A 150 2.86 27.89 1.82
N PRO A 151 1.98 27.62 0.84
CA PRO A 151 2.02 28.33 -0.45
C PRO A 151 1.84 29.83 -0.31
N VAL A 152 0.94 30.30 0.56
CA VAL A 152 0.71 31.74 0.77
C VAL A 152 1.91 32.37 1.48
N ALA A 153 2.44 31.75 2.53
CA ALA A 153 3.61 32.30 3.21
C ALA A 153 4.82 32.40 2.26
N MET A 154 5.04 31.38 1.42
CA MET A 154 6.11 31.40 0.40
C MET A 154 5.87 32.50 -0.64
N TYR A 155 4.62 32.67 -1.10
CA TYR A 155 4.26 33.73 -2.04
C TYR A 155 4.53 35.13 -1.48
N LEU A 156 4.12 35.38 -0.23
CA LEU A 156 4.27 36.69 0.41
C LEU A 156 5.74 37.09 0.62
N VAL A 157 6.63 36.13 0.92
CA VAL A 157 8.06 36.45 1.03
C VAL A 157 8.78 36.52 -0.32
N LEU A 158 8.21 35.90 -1.37
CA LEU A 158 8.78 35.91 -2.72
C LEU A 158 8.40 37.18 -3.50
N ILE A 159 7.14 37.63 -3.38
CA ILE A 159 6.59 38.75 -4.15
C ILE A 159 6.64 40.03 -3.30
N PRO A 160 7.11 41.17 -3.86
CA PRO A 160 7.12 42.44 -3.14
C PRO A 160 5.73 42.86 -2.65
N PRO A 161 5.60 43.42 -1.43
CA PRO A 161 4.29 43.81 -0.86
C PRO A 161 3.48 44.78 -1.73
N THR A 162 4.16 45.63 -2.49
CA THR A 162 3.53 46.58 -3.42
C THR A 162 2.77 45.90 -4.57
N MET A 163 3.13 44.66 -4.90
CA MET A 163 2.51 43.89 -5.99
C MET A 163 1.44 42.91 -5.49
N TRP A 164 1.27 42.73 -4.18
CA TRP A 164 0.33 41.74 -3.63
C TRP A 164 -1.11 41.98 -4.04
N ILE A 165 -1.59 43.23 -3.94
CA ILE A 165 -2.99 43.55 -4.24
C ILE A 165 -3.29 43.25 -5.70
N ASP A 166 -2.50 43.79 -6.63
CA ASP A 166 -2.73 43.63 -8.06
C ASP A 166 -2.65 42.15 -8.49
N SER A 167 -1.68 41.41 -7.96
CA SER A 167 -1.48 39.99 -8.31
C SER A 167 -2.52 39.05 -7.70
N LEU A 168 -2.92 39.26 -6.43
CA LEU A 168 -3.90 38.42 -5.73
C LEU A 168 -5.34 38.76 -6.09
N THR A 169 -5.62 40.00 -6.53
CA THR A 169 -6.96 40.41 -6.99
C THR A 169 -7.15 40.29 -8.50
N ASN A 170 -6.14 39.82 -9.24
CA ASN A 170 -6.26 39.55 -10.66
C ASN A 170 -7.48 38.64 -10.95
N PRO A 171 -8.48 39.09 -11.73
CA PRO A 171 -9.72 38.34 -11.92
C PRO A 171 -9.52 36.95 -12.53
N MET A 172 -8.55 36.80 -13.44
CA MET A 172 -8.24 35.50 -14.04
C MET A 172 -7.56 34.59 -13.03
N ALA A 173 -6.63 35.11 -12.23
CA ALA A 173 -5.97 34.33 -11.18
C ALA A 173 -6.98 33.81 -10.17
N LEU A 174 -7.95 34.65 -9.77
CA LEU A 174 -9.04 34.25 -8.87
C LEU A 174 -9.97 33.24 -9.51
N LEU A 175 -10.35 33.41 -10.78
CA LEU A 175 -11.23 32.48 -11.49
C LEU A 175 -10.60 31.08 -11.59
N PHE A 176 -9.37 30.99 -12.08
CA PHE A 176 -8.66 29.72 -12.21
C PHE A 176 -8.28 29.14 -10.85
N GLY A 177 -7.87 29.97 -9.89
CA GLY A 177 -7.59 29.55 -8.52
C GLY A 177 -8.82 28.93 -7.86
N ALA A 178 -9.98 29.59 -7.96
CA ALA A 178 -11.25 29.05 -7.48
C ALA A 178 -11.62 27.74 -8.19
N ALA A 179 -11.38 27.63 -9.51
CA ALA A 179 -11.60 26.40 -10.25
C ALA A 179 -10.72 25.25 -9.74
N PHE A 180 -9.41 25.46 -9.56
CA PHE A 180 -8.51 24.43 -9.02
C PHE A 180 -8.89 24.02 -7.59
N LEU A 181 -9.26 24.97 -6.74
CA LEU A 181 -9.68 24.69 -5.36
C LEU A 181 -11.02 23.93 -5.32
N GLY A 182 -11.96 24.32 -6.20
CA GLY A 182 -13.24 23.64 -6.37
C GLY A 182 -13.07 22.22 -6.89
N LEU A 183 -12.19 22.01 -7.88
CA LEU A 183 -11.84 20.68 -8.40
C LEU A 183 -11.19 19.81 -7.33
N ALA A 184 -10.21 20.32 -6.57
CA ALA A 184 -9.60 19.58 -5.49
C ALA A 184 -10.62 19.19 -4.41
N THR A 185 -11.51 20.12 -4.05
CA THR A 185 -12.58 19.87 -3.07
C THR A 185 -13.58 18.82 -3.56
N GLY A 186 -14.04 18.95 -4.82
CA GLY A 186 -14.93 17.99 -5.45
C GLY A 186 -14.28 16.62 -5.54
N TRP A 187 -13.03 16.56 -6.01
CA TRP A 187 -12.26 15.33 -6.08
C TRP A 187 -12.14 14.65 -4.71
N SER A 188 -11.75 15.38 -3.67
CA SER A 188 -11.68 14.83 -2.30
C SER A 188 -13.02 14.28 -1.84
N TYR A 189 -14.12 14.99 -2.10
CA TYR A 189 -15.46 14.57 -1.70
C TYR A 189 -15.97 13.32 -2.45
N PHE A 190 -15.76 13.27 -3.77
CA PHE A 190 -16.23 12.15 -4.59
C PHE A 190 -15.37 10.90 -4.41
N THR A 191 -14.04 11.05 -4.34
CA THR A 191 -13.13 9.91 -4.16
C THR A 191 -13.28 9.25 -2.81
N ASP A 192 -13.58 9.99 -1.74
CA ASP A 192 -13.88 9.41 -0.44
C ASP A 192 -15.06 8.44 -0.50
N ARG A 193 -16.02 8.70 -1.40
CA ARG A 193 -17.25 7.93 -1.54
C ARG A 193 -17.22 6.89 -2.65
N ALA A 194 -16.11 6.79 -3.38
CA ALA A 194 -15.99 5.92 -4.55
C ALA A 194 -16.22 4.44 -4.20
N GLY A 195 -15.80 3.99 -3.01
CA GLY A 195 -15.97 2.60 -2.57
C GLY A 195 -17.37 2.23 -2.06
N ARG A 196 -18.34 3.15 -1.99
CA ARG A 196 -19.66 2.85 -1.41
C ARG A 196 -20.51 1.96 -2.33
N PRO A 197 -21.32 1.03 -1.77
CA PRO A 197 -21.56 0.79 -0.35
C PRO A 197 -20.57 -0.20 0.32
N ALA A 198 -19.64 -0.80 -0.44
CA ALA A 198 -18.73 -1.82 0.07
C ALA A 198 -17.76 -1.25 1.13
N VAL A 199 -17.23 -0.06 0.88
CA VAL A 199 -16.33 0.69 1.77
C VAL A 199 -17.00 2.00 2.17
N ASP A 200 -17.09 2.26 3.48
CA ASP A 200 -17.83 3.42 4.01
C ASP A 200 -17.12 4.76 3.69
N SER A 201 -15.79 4.76 3.80
CA SER A 201 -14.87 5.85 3.42
C SER A 201 -13.62 5.26 2.77
N THR A 202 -13.40 5.66 1.52
CA THR A 202 -12.22 5.26 0.74
C THR A 202 -10.97 5.93 1.30
N HIS A 203 -11.09 7.18 1.80
CA HIS A 203 -9.97 7.88 2.40
C HIS A 203 -9.55 7.23 3.73
N GLU A 204 -10.51 6.82 4.57
CA GLU A 204 -10.23 6.10 5.82
C GLU A 204 -9.50 4.78 5.54
N LEU A 205 -9.92 4.02 4.53
CA LEU A 205 -9.24 2.79 4.11
C LEU A 205 -7.80 3.04 3.63
N ILE A 206 -7.58 4.08 2.81
CA ILE A 206 -6.23 4.45 2.35
C ILE A 206 -5.36 4.88 3.53
N GLN A 207 -5.89 5.67 4.46
CA GLN A 207 -5.18 6.13 5.65
C GLN A 207 -4.77 4.94 6.52
N ALA A 208 -5.71 4.04 6.80
CA ALA A 208 -5.46 2.84 7.60
C ALA A 208 -4.41 1.94 6.94
N TYR A 209 -4.48 1.75 5.62
CA TYR A 209 -3.47 1.01 4.87
C TYR A 209 -2.08 1.67 4.94
N VAL A 210 -2.00 2.99 4.73
CA VAL A 210 -0.73 3.73 4.80
C VAL A 210 -0.12 3.65 6.20
N THR A 211 -0.94 3.77 7.25
CA THR A 211 -0.51 3.63 8.65
C THR A 211 -0.01 2.20 8.91
N SER A 212 -0.76 1.19 8.48
CA SER A 212 -0.38 -0.22 8.62
C SER A 212 0.95 -0.53 7.93
N ALA A 213 1.12 -0.11 6.68
CA ALA A 213 2.35 -0.36 5.92
C ALA A 213 3.55 0.47 6.43
N SER A 214 3.34 1.72 6.87
CA SER A 214 4.44 2.62 7.23
C SER A 214 4.89 2.48 8.69
N LYS A 215 3.96 2.12 9.59
CA LYS A 215 4.21 2.02 11.05
C LYS A 215 4.09 0.62 11.59
N ASN A 216 3.76 -0.36 10.74
CA ASN A 216 3.49 -1.73 11.16
C ASN A 216 2.35 -1.80 12.21
N ASP A 217 1.36 -0.91 12.11
CA ASP A 217 0.21 -0.80 13.01
C ASP A 217 -1.09 -1.12 12.24
N PRO A 218 -1.62 -2.35 12.34
CA PRO A 218 -2.79 -2.77 11.58
C PRO A 218 -4.13 -2.32 12.19
N THR A 219 -4.13 -1.69 13.37
CA THR A 219 -5.35 -1.50 14.20
C THR A 219 -6.52 -0.86 13.45
N GLU A 220 -6.30 0.27 12.77
CA GLU A 220 -7.38 0.95 12.03
C GLU A 220 -7.85 0.13 10.82
N MET A 221 -6.93 -0.58 10.17
CA MET A 221 -7.24 -1.40 8.99
C MET A 221 -8.10 -2.61 9.39
N GLU A 222 -7.71 -3.28 10.47
CA GLU A 222 -8.45 -4.43 11.03
C GLU A 222 -9.85 -4.01 11.46
N GLN A 223 -10.01 -2.87 12.15
CA GLN A 223 -11.33 -2.34 12.50
C GLN A 223 -12.23 -2.10 11.28
N ILE A 224 -11.67 -1.59 10.18
CA ILE A 224 -12.45 -1.37 8.94
C ILE A 224 -12.87 -2.70 8.32
N ILE A 225 -11.95 -3.68 8.25
CA ILE A 225 -12.21 -5.00 7.67
C ILE A 225 -13.22 -5.78 8.53
N GLU A 226 -13.03 -5.81 9.86
CA GLU A 226 -13.89 -6.53 10.81
C GLU A 226 -15.34 -6.05 10.75
N ARG A 227 -15.60 -4.74 10.60
CA ARG A 227 -16.96 -4.21 10.45
C ARG A 227 -17.72 -4.81 9.26
N LYS A 228 -17.01 -5.33 8.26
CA LYS A 228 -17.58 -5.97 7.06
C LYS A 228 -17.36 -7.49 7.05
N ALA A 229 -16.59 -8.03 8.00
CA ALA A 229 -16.35 -9.45 8.12
C ALA A 229 -17.63 -10.19 8.55
N LYS A 230 -17.71 -11.47 8.21
CA LYS A 230 -18.81 -12.35 8.61
C LYS A 230 -18.24 -13.55 9.36
N PRO A 231 -18.90 -14.00 10.44
CA PRO A 231 -18.54 -15.26 11.08
C PRO A 231 -18.56 -16.39 10.05
N SER A 232 -17.49 -17.17 10.03
CA SER A 232 -17.34 -18.35 9.17
C SER A 232 -16.62 -19.44 9.95
N THR A 233 -16.73 -20.68 9.47
CA THR A 233 -15.97 -21.81 10.00
C THR A 233 -14.93 -22.20 8.99
N VAL A 234 -13.68 -22.23 9.44
CA VAL A 234 -12.53 -22.68 8.65
C VAL A 234 -12.09 -24.05 9.14
N SER A 235 -11.56 -24.86 8.24
CA SER A 235 -11.05 -26.20 8.58
C SER A 235 -9.53 -26.21 8.51
N THR A 236 -8.89 -27.04 9.32
CA THR A 236 -7.44 -27.23 9.27
C THR A 236 -7.14 -28.68 9.51
N THR A 237 -6.45 -29.29 8.57
CA THR A 237 -6.14 -30.71 8.60
C THR A 237 -4.68 -30.93 8.95
N GLN A 238 -4.37 -31.96 9.73
CA GLN A 238 -3.00 -32.21 10.19
C GLN A 238 -2.63 -33.69 10.10
N ILE A 239 -1.39 -33.97 9.72
CA ILE A 239 -0.75 -35.28 9.92
C ILE A 239 0.35 -35.10 10.96
N LYS A 240 0.18 -35.75 12.12
CA LYS A 240 1.14 -35.71 13.23
C LYS A 240 2.02 -36.94 13.17
N PHE A 241 3.33 -36.73 13.04
CA PHE A 241 4.35 -37.75 13.11
C PHE A 241 4.96 -37.72 14.52
N GLN A 242 4.87 -38.84 15.23
CA GLN A 242 5.36 -38.96 16.59
C GLN A 242 6.21 -40.23 16.72
N SER A 243 7.41 -40.11 17.29
CA SER A 243 8.24 -41.25 17.65
C SER A 243 7.66 -41.99 18.87
N ASN A 244 7.96 -43.28 19.01
CA ASN A 244 7.47 -44.10 20.14
C ASN A 244 7.87 -43.54 21.52
N ASP A 245 9.05 -42.92 21.61
CA ASP A 245 9.57 -42.28 22.82
C ASP A 245 9.08 -40.83 23.03
N LYS A 246 8.23 -40.34 22.10
CA LYS A 246 7.64 -39.00 22.06
C LYS A 246 8.65 -37.84 22.01
N GLN A 247 9.92 -38.13 21.72
CA GLN A 247 10.98 -37.11 21.61
C GLN A 247 10.91 -36.33 20.30
N VAL A 248 10.46 -36.97 19.22
CA VAL A 248 10.29 -36.34 17.92
C VAL A 248 8.80 -36.16 17.66
N MET A 249 8.39 -34.90 17.54
CA MET A 249 7.06 -34.51 17.09
C MET A 249 7.23 -33.60 15.88
N PHE A 250 6.53 -33.93 14.81
CA PHE A 250 6.48 -33.12 13.61
C PHE A 250 5.07 -33.14 13.05
N SER A 251 4.57 -31.99 12.60
CA SER A 251 3.21 -31.90 12.05
C SER A 251 3.24 -31.33 10.64
N MET A 252 2.62 -32.03 9.70
CA MET A 252 2.25 -31.44 8.42
C MET A 252 0.86 -30.82 8.56
N VAL A 253 0.73 -29.51 8.34
CA VAL A 253 -0.50 -28.74 8.55
C VAL A 253 -1.00 -28.20 7.23
N LEU A 254 -2.27 -28.45 6.92
CA LEU A 254 -2.97 -27.95 5.74
C LEU A 254 -4.13 -27.06 6.21
N PRO A 255 -3.89 -25.74 6.33
CA PRO A 255 -4.90 -24.78 6.73
C PRO A 255 -5.77 -24.38 5.52
N ASP A 256 -7.09 -24.41 5.64
CA ASP A 256 -8.02 -23.93 4.58
C ASP A 256 -8.19 -22.40 4.57
N ILE A 257 -7.12 -21.69 4.91
CA ILE A 257 -7.08 -20.23 4.96
C ILE A 257 -5.91 -19.74 4.14
N HIS A 258 -6.18 -18.72 3.34
CA HIS A 258 -5.16 -18.06 2.55
C HIS A 258 -4.47 -16.96 3.39
N PRO A 259 -3.15 -16.74 3.24
CA PRO A 259 -2.51 -15.56 3.80
C PRO A 259 -3.18 -14.27 3.32
N GLY A 260 -3.42 -13.34 4.26
CA GLY A 260 -3.96 -12.02 3.92
C GLY A 260 -3.01 -11.22 3.01
N PRO A 261 -3.53 -10.41 2.06
CA PRO A 261 -2.69 -9.72 1.07
C PRO A 261 -1.88 -8.55 1.62
N PHE A 262 -2.17 -8.09 2.84
CA PHE A 262 -1.59 -6.87 3.41
C PHE A 262 -0.89 -7.16 4.74
N HIS A 263 0.43 -7.15 4.77
CA HIS A 263 1.18 -7.21 6.03
C HIS A 263 1.21 -5.85 6.75
N PRO A 264 1.05 -5.78 8.09
CA PRO A 264 0.84 -6.87 9.06
C PRO A 264 -0.64 -7.18 9.41
N VAL A 265 -1.59 -6.88 8.53
CA VAL A 265 -3.03 -6.98 8.79
C VAL A 265 -3.45 -8.45 8.88
N GLY A 266 -4.18 -8.80 9.93
CA GLY A 266 -4.81 -10.11 10.10
C GLY A 266 -3.88 -11.30 9.83
N GLY A 267 -4.38 -12.30 9.12
CA GLY A 267 -3.66 -13.52 8.77
C GLY A 267 -2.58 -13.38 7.68
N SER A 268 -2.04 -12.18 7.44
CA SER A 268 -1.04 -11.94 6.38
C SER A 268 0.24 -12.79 6.49
N ASN A 269 0.62 -13.19 7.71
CA ASN A 269 1.78 -14.03 7.98
C ASN A 269 1.39 -15.40 8.57
N ILE A 270 0.20 -15.89 8.27
CA ILE A 270 -0.37 -17.06 8.96
C ILE A 270 0.48 -18.34 8.88
N PRO A 271 1.20 -18.68 7.78
CA PRO A 271 2.01 -19.89 7.75
C PRO A 271 3.15 -19.85 8.78
N TYR A 272 3.79 -18.69 8.93
CA TYR A 272 4.83 -18.50 9.94
C TYR A 272 4.25 -18.56 11.37
N LEU A 273 3.07 -17.96 11.58
CA LEU A 273 2.43 -17.96 12.89
C LEU A 273 1.99 -19.38 13.32
N ILE A 274 1.45 -20.19 12.39
CA ILE A 274 1.17 -21.61 12.65
C ILE A 274 2.46 -22.35 13.00
N TYR A 275 3.53 -22.19 12.21
CA TYR A 275 4.83 -22.80 12.48
C TYR A 275 5.35 -22.46 13.88
N LYS A 276 5.23 -21.19 14.29
CA LYS A 276 5.65 -20.74 15.62
C LYS A 276 4.76 -21.22 16.74
N ASN A 277 3.45 -21.27 16.53
CA ASN A 277 2.49 -21.80 17.51
C ASN A 277 2.69 -23.30 17.77
N MET A 278 3.30 -24.02 16.83
CA MET A 278 3.63 -25.45 16.94
C MET A 278 5.11 -25.69 17.28
N ASP A 279 5.69 -24.85 18.14
CA ASP A 279 7.07 -24.96 18.64
C ASP A 279 8.13 -25.08 17.54
N SER A 280 7.88 -24.49 16.36
CA SER A 280 8.78 -24.61 15.20
C SER A 280 8.99 -26.06 14.71
N THR A 281 7.99 -26.93 14.91
CA THR A 281 8.01 -28.35 14.50
C THR A 281 6.96 -28.70 13.44
N ALA A 282 6.45 -27.69 12.73
CA ALA A 282 5.44 -27.88 11.70
C ALA A 282 5.97 -27.58 10.29
N MET A 283 5.43 -28.29 9.30
CA MET A 283 5.49 -27.90 7.90
C MET A 283 4.09 -27.48 7.47
N VAL A 284 3.94 -26.18 7.21
CA VAL A 284 2.66 -25.62 6.77
C VAL A 284 2.60 -25.70 5.25
N MET A 285 1.68 -26.50 4.75
CA MET A 285 1.45 -26.72 3.33
C MET A 285 0.39 -25.76 2.83
N HIS A 286 0.50 -25.35 1.57
CA HIS A 286 -0.57 -24.62 0.91
C HIS A 286 -1.69 -25.60 0.56
N SER A 287 -2.89 -25.41 1.13
CA SER A 287 -4.09 -26.16 0.74
C SER A 287 -4.89 -25.38 -0.31
N ILE A 288 -5.88 -26.02 -0.95
CA ILE A 288 -6.79 -25.32 -1.84
C ILE A 288 -7.66 -24.38 -0.98
N SER A 289 -7.43 -23.08 -1.13
CA SER A 289 -8.09 -22.00 -0.39
C SER A 289 -8.34 -20.80 -1.30
N ASN A 290 -9.20 -19.88 -0.88
CA ASN A 290 -9.41 -18.60 -1.53
C ASN A 290 -9.40 -17.47 -0.50
N HIS A 291 -9.56 -16.23 -0.97
CA HIS A 291 -9.54 -15.06 -0.08
C HIS A 291 -10.83 -14.82 0.71
N ASP A 292 -11.88 -15.64 0.53
CA ASP A 292 -13.16 -15.46 1.23
C ASP A 292 -13.05 -15.79 2.73
N LEU A 293 -12.04 -16.58 3.10
CA LEU A 293 -11.80 -17.07 4.46
C LEU A 293 -10.56 -16.43 5.11
N ASN A 294 -10.07 -15.32 4.56
CA ASN A 294 -8.95 -14.59 5.15
C ASN A 294 -9.31 -14.11 6.56
N LEU A 295 -8.39 -14.32 7.51
CA LEU A 295 -8.54 -13.84 8.88
C LEU A 295 -8.41 -12.31 8.92
N PRO A 296 -9.43 -11.57 9.39
CA PRO A 296 -9.50 -10.12 9.23
C PRO A 296 -8.61 -9.34 10.20
N SER A 297 -8.26 -9.93 11.35
CA SER A 297 -7.54 -9.25 12.44
C SER A 297 -6.60 -10.17 13.20
N GLN A 298 -5.69 -9.59 13.99
CA GLN A 298 -4.81 -10.37 14.87
C GLN A 298 -5.58 -11.10 15.98
N GLU A 299 -6.75 -10.58 16.39
CA GLU A 299 -7.63 -11.28 17.33
C GLU A 299 -8.13 -12.60 16.72
N GLU A 300 -8.64 -12.56 15.49
CA GLU A 300 -9.10 -13.77 14.80
C GLU A 300 -7.95 -14.73 14.46
N VAL A 301 -6.75 -14.20 14.21
CA VAL A 301 -5.53 -15.02 14.12
C VAL A 301 -5.27 -15.79 15.42
N ASN A 302 -5.36 -15.13 16.58
CA ASN A 302 -5.15 -15.80 17.87
C ASN A 302 -6.25 -16.83 18.16
N ASN A 303 -7.50 -16.52 17.84
CA ASN A 303 -8.62 -17.48 17.95
C ASN A 303 -8.34 -18.73 17.11
N TYR A 304 -7.93 -18.53 15.86
CA TYR A 304 -7.58 -19.60 14.94
C TYR A 304 -6.38 -20.43 15.44
N LEU A 305 -5.28 -19.79 15.87
CA LEU A 305 -4.10 -20.49 16.38
C LEU A 305 -4.40 -21.30 17.65
N THR A 306 -5.25 -20.77 18.54
CA THR A 306 -5.71 -21.49 19.74
C THR A 306 -6.48 -22.75 19.34
N SER A 307 -7.34 -22.66 18.33
CA SER A 307 -8.11 -23.80 17.83
C SER A 307 -7.25 -24.94 17.24
N ILE A 308 -6.07 -24.61 16.68
CA ILE A 308 -5.12 -25.61 16.18
C ILE A 308 -4.53 -26.42 17.34
N SER A 309 -4.23 -25.75 18.47
CA SER A 309 -3.69 -26.39 19.67
C SER A 309 -4.68 -27.39 20.28
N ASP A 310 -5.98 -27.14 20.14
CA ASP A 310 -7.07 -28.00 20.61
C ASP A 310 -7.48 -29.09 19.59
N SER A 311 -6.62 -29.39 18.61
CA SER A 311 -6.94 -30.34 17.53
C SER A 311 -7.20 -31.77 18.01
N GLU A 312 -8.28 -32.37 17.48
CA GLU A 312 -8.66 -33.76 17.76
C GLU A 312 -7.93 -34.76 16.84
N VAL A 313 -7.51 -35.89 17.41
CA VAL A 313 -6.93 -37.00 16.65
C VAL A 313 -8.04 -37.93 16.17
N LEU A 314 -8.41 -37.81 14.89
CA LEU A 314 -9.44 -38.65 14.29
C LEU A 314 -8.98 -40.10 14.08
N ARG A 315 -7.69 -40.31 13.81
CA ARG A 315 -7.10 -41.61 13.44
C ARG A 315 -5.66 -41.73 13.89
N ASN A 316 -5.23 -42.97 14.11
CA ASN A 316 -3.84 -43.33 14.37
C ASN A 316 -3.43 -44.48 13.44
N GLY A 317 -2.18 -44.47 13.00
CA GLY A 317 -1.61 -45.49 12.13
C GLY A 317 -0.09 -45.54 12.26
N VAL A 318 0.51 -46.63 11.81
CA VAL A 318 1.96 -46.89 11.95
C VAL A 318 2.72 -46.97 10.62
N GLY A 319 2.06 -46.64 9.50
CA GLY A 319 2.66 -46.71 8.18
C GLY A 319 1.88 -45.96 7.10
N CYS A 320 2.49 -45.87 5.92
CA CYS A 320 1.92 -45.34 4.69
C CYS A 320 2.34 -46.20 3.50
N THR A 321 1.68 -46.01 2.35
CA THR A 321 2.13 -46.63 1.10
C THR A 321 3.43 -45.99 0.61
N GLU A 322 4.13 -46.69 -0.30
CA GLU A 322 5.15 -46.04 -1.12
C GLU A 322 4.54 -44.85 -1.90
N PRO A 323 5.26 -43.73 -2.05
CA PRO A 323 4.78 -42.61 -2.85
C PRO A 323 4.59 -43.00 -4.31
N VAL A 324 3.45 -42.65 -4.89
CA VAL A 324 3.14 -42.86 -6.31
C VAL A 324 3.04 -41.51 -7.00
N THR A 325 3.60 -41.41 -8.20
CA THR A 325 3.44 -40.24 -9.06
C THR A 325 2.79 -40.65 -10.37
N VAL A 326 1.77 -39.90 -10.78
CA VAL A 326 1.14 -40.03 -12.10
C VAL A 326 1.23 -38.69 -12.80
N GLN A 327 1.52 -38.70 -14.10
CA GLN A 327 1.52 -37.52 -14.94
C GLN A 327 0.66 -37.76 -16.17
N ILE A 328 -0.23 -36.81 -16.47
CA ILE A 328 -1.05 -36.78 -17.68
C ILE A 328 -0.86 -35.40 -18.31
N ASN A 329 -0.28 -35.36 -19.52
CA ASN A 329 0.15 -34.13 -20.16
C ASN A 329 1.09 -33.33 -19.21
N ASN A 330 0.72 -32.08 -18.91
CA ASN A 330 1.49 -31.20 -18.03
C ASN A 330 1.10 -31.35 -16.55
N ALA A 331 0.01 -32.06 -16.24
CA ALA A 331 -0.47 -32.21 -14.86
C ALA A 331 0.16 -33.41 -14.17
N ARG A 332 0.77 -33.17 -13.01
CA ARG A 332 1.42 -34.17 -12.18
C ARG A 332 0.72 -34.26 -10.84
N ALA A 333 0.39 -35.48 -10.42
CA ALA A 333 -0.12 -35.79 -9.10
C ALA A 333 0.84 -36.77 -8.42
N GLY A 334 1.47 -36.32 -7.33
CA GLY A 334 2.19 -37.19 -6.40
C GLY A 334 1.30 -37.51 -5.22
N GLY A 335 1.38 -38.71 -4.64
CA GLY A 335 0.59 -39.01 -3.47
C GLY A 335 1.05 -40.22 -2.70
N LEU A 336 0.58 -40.29 -1.46
CA LEU A 336 0.78 -41.40 -0.54
C LEU A 336 -0.49 -41.59 0.30
N LEU A 337 -0.70 -42.82 0.76
CA LEU A 337 -1.90 -43.21 1.47
C LEU A 337 -1.57 -43.65 2.90
N PHE A 338 -2.21 -43.02 3.87
CA PHE A 338 -2.24 -43.43 5.27
C PHE A 338 -3.58 -44.12 5.55
N ASP A 339 -3.60 -45.45 5.55
CA ASP A 339 -4.84 -46.24 5.68
C ASP A 339 -5.90 -45.83 4.65
N LYS A 340 -6.91 -45.04 5.04
CA LYS A 340 -7.95 -44.50 4.13
C LYS A 340 -7.88 -42.98 3.93
N THR A 341 -6.77 -42.36 4.31
CA THR A 341 -6.50 -40.92 4.15
C THR A 341 -5.42 -40.72 3.09
N ALA A 342 -5.81 -40.18 1.93
CA ALA A 342 -4.87 -39.88 0.85
C ALA A 342 -4.27 -38.48 1.04
N LEU A 343 -2.96 -38.35 0.86
CA LEU A 343 -2.26 -37.07 0.73
C LEU A 343 -1.82 -36.92 -0.73
N LEU A 344 -2.27 -35.85 -1.39
CA LEU A 344 -2.03 -35.56 -2.80
C LEU A 344 -1.30 -34.24 -2.96
N PHE A 345 -0.28 -34.21 -3.82
CA PHE A 345 0.47 -33.03 -4.24
C PHE A 345 0.19 -32.80 -5.72
N LEU A 346 -0.38 -31.64 -6.06
CA LEU A 346 -0.81 -31.33 -7.42
C LEU A 346 0.06 -30.23 -8.00
N SER A 347 0.68 -30.49 -9.15
CA SER A 347 1.63 -29.57 -9.79
C SER A 347 1.48 -29.55 -11.31
N LEU A 348 1.77 -28.40 -11.93
CA LEU A 348 2.04 -28.29 -13.37
C LEU A 348 3.54 -28.11 -13.68
N SER A 349 4.42 -28.15 -12.67
CA SER A 349 5.86 -27.93 -12.85
C SER A 349 6.45 -28.84 -13.95
N PRO A 350 7.30 -28.29 -14.84
CA PRO A 350 7.93 -26.96 -14.81
C PRO A 350 7.10 -25.83 -15.44
N HIS A 351 5.81 -26.05 -15.74
CA HIS A 351 4.92 -25.01 -16.25
C HIS A 351 4.32 -24.17 -15.11
N GLY A 352 4.00 -22.92 -15.44
CA GLY A 352 3.30 -22.03 -14.51
C GLY A 352 1.91 -22.59 -14.14
N MET A 353 1.53 -22.35 -12.89
CA MET A 353 0.29 -22.81 -12.29
C MET A 353 -0.29 -21.65 -11.47
N GLU A 354 -1.60 -21.44 -11.57
CA GLU A 354 -2.35 -20.54 -10.70
C GLU A 354 -2.91 -21.33 -9.52
N ASP A 355 -3.38 -20.63 -8.49
CA ASP A 355 -4.12 -21.23 -7.37
C ASP A 355 -5.21 -22.18 -7.87
N LEU A 356 -5.25 -23.37 -7.28
CA LEU A 356 -6.33 -24.31 -7.54
C LEU A 356 -7.65 -23.76 -7.00
N THR A 357 -8.74 -24.00 -7.73
CA THR A 357 -10.07 -23.54 -7.32
C THR A 357 -10.75 -24.55 -6.39
N MET A 358 -11.72 -24.05 -5.60
CA MET A 358 -12.57 -24.89 -4.75
C MET A 358 -13.35 -25.97 -5.53
N ASP A 359 -13.62 -25.73 -6.82
CA ASP A 359 -14.26 -26.73 -7.69
C ASP A 359 -13.37 -27.96 -7.90
N ILE A 360 -12.06 -27.77 -8.03
CA ILE A 360 -11.08 -28.87 -8.18
C ILE A 360 -11.03 -29.70 -6.89
N ARG A 361 -10.99 -29.02 -5.73
CA ARG A 361 -11.07 -29.68 -4.42
C ARG A 361 -12.33 -30.55 -4.31
N THR A 362 -13.49 -29.96 -4.61
CA THR A 362 -14.79 -30.64 -4.52
C THR A 362 -14.84 -31.88 -5.39
N GLN A 363 -14.33 -31.80 -6.63
CA GLN A 363 -14.27 -32.95 -7.54
C GLN A 363 -13.35 -34.07 -7.03
N ILE A 364 -12.18 -33.72 -6.49
CA ILE A 364 -11.23 -34.69 -5.93
C ILE A 364 -11.82 -35.39 -4.71
N GLU A 365 -12.40 -34.62 -3.78
CA GLU A 365 -13.04 -35.15 -2.58
C GLU A 365 -14.20 -36.09 -2.94
N GLN A 366 -15.04 -35.71 -3.91
CA GLN A 366 -16.14 -36.55 -4.40
C GLN A 366 -15.62 -37.83 -5.07
N PHE A 367 -14.59 -37.73 -5.90
CA PHE A 367 -13.97 -38.89 -6.56
C PHE A 367 -13.40 -39.87 -5.53
N ALA A 368 -12.71 -39.36 -4.52
CA ALA A 368 -12.12 -40.17 -3.46
C ALA A 368 -13.17 -40.85 -2.58
N LYS A 369 -14.25 -40.13 -2.24
CA LYS A 369 -15.40 -40.71 -1.52
C LYS A 369 -16.01 -41.89 -2.29
N ASN A 370 -16.13 -41.78 -3.61
CA ASN A 370 -16.61 -42.88 -4.47
C ASN A 370 -15.64 -44.07 -4.55
N ARG A 371 -14.41 -43.93 -4.05
CA ARG A 371 -13.39 -44.98 -3.98
C ARG A 371 -13.12 -45.44 -2.54
N ASN A 372 -14.02 -45.14 -1.61
CA ASN A 372 -13.94 -45.51 -0.19
C ASN A 372 -12.75 -44.90 0.56
N PHE A 373 -12.19 -43.79 0.07
CA PHE A 373 -11.33 -42.95 0.90
C PHE A 373 -12.21 -42.17 1.88
N GLU A 374 -11.76 -42.09 3.12
CA GLU A 374 -12.49 -41.39 4.18
C GLU A 374 -12.03 -39.94 4.31
N GLN A 375 -10.82 -39.61 3.83
CA GLN A 375 -10.31 -38.25 3.77
C GLN A 375 -9.30 -38.09 2.63
N VAL A 376 -9.25 -36.89 2.04
CA VAL A 376 -8.19 -36.47 1.13
C VAL A 376 -7.62 -35.15 1.59
N MET A 377 -6.30 -35.10 1.67
CA MET A 377 -5.50 -33.92 1.97
C MET A 377 -4.83 -33.49 0.67
N ILE A 378 -5.12 -32.26 0.22
CA ILE A 378 -4.66 -31.75 -1.07
C ILE A 378 -3.70 -30.60 -0.84
N VAL A 379 -2.49 -30.76 -1.35
CA VAL A 379 -1.46 -29.75 -1.38
C VAL A 379 -1.42 -29.13 -2.78
N ASP A 380 -1.66 -27.83 -2.82
CA ASP A 380 -1.43 -27.01 -3.99
C ASP A 380 0.07 -26.66 -4.08
N THR A 381 0.72 -27.04 -5.18
CA THR A 381 2.14 -26.78 -5.42
C THR A 381 2.37 -25.82 -6.58
N HIS A 382 1.58 -24.75 -6.64
CA HIS A 382 1.75 -23.67 -7.61
C HIS A 382 2.98 -22.78 -7.33
N ASN A 383 3.44 -22.73 -6.07
CA ASN A 383 4.55 -21.88 -5.61
C ASN A 383 5.94 -22.39 -6.00
#